data_AF-A0A1M6SN34-F1
#
_entry.id   AF-A0A1M6SN34-F1
#
_cell.length_a   1.000
_cell.length_b   1.000
_cell.length_c   1.000
_cell.angle_alpha   90.00
_cell.angle_beta   90.00
_cell.angle_gamma   90.00
#
_symmetry.space_group_name_H-M   'P 1'
#
loop_
_entity.id
_entity.type
_entity.pdbx_description
1 polymer ?
#
loop_
_entity_poly.entity_id
_entity_poly.type
_entity_poly.pdbx_seq_one_letter_code
_entity_poly.pdbx_strand_id
1 'polypeptide(L)' 'MQRNLSNVEKHITEISQEQVVNLSNFQEINIISNRETVNHIKKLSKESGLPISRVIEAMIRAALDDLKVATG' A
#
# COMPACT_ATOMS: atom_id res chain seq x y z
N MET A 1 19.44 -3.94 -2.55
CA MET A 1 18.09 -4.49 -2.26
C MET A 1 17.35 -3.75 -1.13
N GLN A 2 17.71 -2.49 -0.79
CA GLN A 2 17.12 -1.72 0.32
C GLN A 2 16.20 -0.55 -0.10
N ARG A 3 16.13 -0.19 -1.39
CA ARG A 3 15.36 0.98 -1.85
C ARG A 3 13.83 0.80 -1.77
N ASN A 4 13.32 -0.41 -1.97
CA ASN A 4 11.87 -0.63 -2.03
C ASN A 4 11.20 -0.57 -0.65
N LEU A 5 11.89 -1.01 0.41
CA LEU A 5 11.33 -0.93 1.76
C LEU A 5 11.13 0.53 2.21
N SER A 6 12.10 1.42 1.93
CA SER A 6 11.98 2.81 2.38
C SER A 6 10.89 3.59 1.67
N ASN A 7 10.59 3.25 0.41
CA ASN A 7 9.48 3.85 -0.34
C ASN A 7 8.11 3.41 0.21
N VAL A 8 7.98 2.13 0.60
CA VAL A 8 6.74 1.62 1.19
C VAL A 8 6.49 2.26 2.57
N GLU A 9 7.53 2.38 3.41
CA GLU A 9 7.44 3.03 4.73
C GLU A 9 7.01 4.51 4.65
N LYS A 10 7.52 5.23 3.64
CA LYS A 10 7.11 6.60 3.36
C LYS A 10 5.61 6.69 3.05
N HIS A 11 5.12 5.86 2.11
CA HIS A 11 3.72 5.88 1.70
C HIS A 11 2.77 5.41 2.81
N ILE A 12 3.20 4.47 3.65
CA ILE A 12 2.50 4.07 4.89
C ILE A 12 2.30 5.27 5.82
N THR A 13 3.34 6.09 5.98
CA THR A 13 3.30 7.27 6.86
C THR A 13 2.38 8.37 6.31
N GLU A 14 2.34 8.57 5.00
CA GLU A 14 1.46 9.57 4.37
C GLU A 14 -0.02 9.16 4.43
N ILE A 15 -0.31 7.87 4.34
CA ILE A 15 -1.67 7.30 4.38
C ILE A 15 -2.26 7.27 5.80
N SER A 16 -1.42 7.25 6.84
CA SER A 16 -1.86 7.17 8.23
C SER A 16 -2.44 8.49 8.77
N GLN A 17 -2.23 9.61 8.08
CA GLN A 17 -2.78 10.91 8.46
C GLN A 17 -4.29 10.93 8.23
N GLU A 18 -5.04 11.41 9.24
CA GLU A 18 -6.50 11.59 9.12
C GLU A 18 -6.84 12.53 7.96
N GLN A 19 -7.53 12.01 6.96
CA GLN A 19 -8.01 12.78 5.81
C GLN A 19 -9.53 12.72 5.75
N VAL A 20 -10.15 13.89 5.56
CA VAL A 20 -11.57 13.98 5.17
C VAL A 20 -11.67 13.47 3.73
N VAL A 21 -12.21 12.26 3.56
CA VAL A 21 -12.31 11.59 2.27
C VAL A 21 -13.73 11.69 1.69
N ASN A 22 -13.82 12.11 0.43
CA ASN A 22 -15.07 12.08 -0.32
C ASN A 22 -15.32 10.67 -0.87
N LEU A 23 -16.44 10.04 -0.48
CA LEU A 23 -16.76 8.66 -0.83
C LEU A 23 -16.87 8.42 -2.35
N SER A 24 -17.16 9.47 -3.13
CA SER A 24 -17.18 9.39 -4.60
C SER A 24 -15.81 9.04 -5.21
N ASN A 25 -14.73 9.20 -4.45
CA ASN A 25 -13.36 8.91 -4.88
C ASN A 25 -12.91 7.51 -4.45
N PHE A 26 -13.81 6.70 -3.88
CA PHE A 26 -13.51 5.36 -3.43
C PHE A 26 -14.02 4.33 -4.44
N GLN A 27 -13.14 3.43 -4.87
CA GLN A 27 -13.51 2.29 -5.70
C GLN A 27 -13.26 1.00 -4.91
N GLU A 28 -14.29 0.18 -4.79
CA GLU A 28 -14.15 -1.16 -4.24
C GLU A 28 -13.55 -2.08 -5.31
N ILE A 29 -12.50 -2.82 -4.93
CA ILE A 29 -11.82 -3.77 -5.81
C ILE A 29 -11.66 -5.12 -5.10
N ASN A 30 -11.94 -6.20 -5.82
CA ASN A 30 -11.71 -7.55 -5.33
C ASN A 30 -10.34 -8.03 -5.80
N ILE A 31 -9.41 -8.21 -4.84
CA ILE A 31 -8.06 -8.69 -5.12
C ILE A 31 -7.96 -10.15 -4.70
N ILE A 32 -7.68 -11.02 -5.67
CA ILE A 32 -7.41 -12.44 -5.44
C ILE A 32 -5.89 -12.65 -5.41
N SER A 33 -5.39 -13.29 -4.37
CA SER A 33 -3.97 -13.59 -4.23
C SER A 33 -3.74 -14.93 -3.54
N ASN A 34 -2.52 -15.45 -3.64
CA ASN A 34 -2.16 -16.71 -3.00
C ASN A 34 -2.01 -16.54 -1.47
N ARG A 35 -2.03 -17.67 -0.75
CA ARG A 35 -1.98 -17.69 0.71
C ARG A 35 -0.71 -17.06 1.28
N GLU A 36 0.43 -17.22 0.62
CA GLU A 36 1.70 -16.67 1.07
C GLU A 36 1.69 -15.14 1.03
N THR A 37 1.26 -14.55 -0.08
CA THR A 37 1.09 -13.11 -0.24
C THR A 37 0.11 -12.55 0.79
N VAL A 38 -1.03 -13.21 1.01
CA VAL A 38 -2.00 -12.80 2.05
C VAL A 38 -1.36 -12.81 3.44
N ASN A 39 -0.53 -13.80 3.76
CA ASN A 39 0.15 -13.86 5.05
C ASN A 39 1.18 -12.74 5.22
N HIS A 40 1.95 -12.42 4.18
CA HIS A 40 2.88 -11.29 4.20
C HIS A 40 2.16 -9.96 4.39
N ILE A 41 1.05 -9.72 3.68
CA ILE A 41 0.25 -8.50 3.85
C ILE A 41 -0.28 -8.40 5.29
N LYS A 42 -0.79 -9.50 5.85
CA LYS A 42 -1.25 -9.55 7.24
C LYS A 42 -0.14 -9.26 8.24
N LYS A 43 1.08 -9.76 7.99
CA LYS A 43 2.25 -9.48 8.82
C LYS A 43 2.62 -8.00 8.78
N LEU A 44 2.71 -7.42 7.59
CA LEU A 44 3.01 -5.99 7.40
C LEU A 44 1.96 -5.09 8.05
N SER A 45 0.67 -5.46 7.96
CA SER A 45 -0.41 -4.76 8.66
C SER A 45 -0.21 -4.76 10.18
N LYS A 46 0.21 -5.87 10.78
CA LYS A 46 0.52 -5.93 12.21
C LYS A 46 1.74 -5.09 12.59
N GLU A 47 2.80 -5.14 11.78
CA GLU A 47 4.07 -4.46 12.06
C GLU A 47 3.94 -2.93 11.93
N SER A 48 3.18 -2.46 10.94
CA SER A 48 2.94 -1.03 10.70
C SER A 48 1.82 -0.43 11.56
N GLY A 49 0.98 -1.26 12.19
CA GLY A 49 -0.22 -0.82 12.89
C GLY A 49 -1.34 -0.33 11.96
N LEU A 50 -1.18 -0.43 10.64
CA LEU A 50 -2.18 0.02 9.68
C LEU A 50 -3.16 -1.08 9.29
N PRO A 51 -4.41 -0.72 8.92
CA PRO A 51 -5.35 -1.66 8.31
C PRO A 51 -4.80 -2.26 7.02
N ILE A 52 -5.17 -3.52 6.75
CA ILE A 52 -4.78 -4.25 5.53
C ILE A 52 -5.06 -3.45 4.25
N SER A 53 -6.21 -2.76 4.17
CA SER A 53 -6.57 -1.91 3.02
C SER A 53 -5.55 -0.80 2.77
N ARG A 54 -5.04 -0.15 3.82
CA ARG A 54 -4.02 0.90 3.72
C ARG A 54 -2.66 0.36 3.32
N VAL A 55 -2.30 -0.83 3.80
CA VAL A 55 -1.07 -1.51 3.36
C VAL A 55 -1.15 -1.83 1.86
N ILE A 56 -2.28 -2.37 1.40
CA ILE A 56 -2.50 -2.66 -0.03
C ILE A 56 -2.44 -1.38 -0.86
N GLU A 57 -3.08 -0.30 -0.40
CA GLU A 57 -3.03 1.00 -1.07
C GLU A 57 -1.58 1.52 -1.20
N ALA A 58 -0.79 1.45 -0.12
CA ALA A 58 0.62 1.86 -0.12
C ALA A 58 1.45 1.05 -1.13
N MET A 59 1.22 -0.27 -1.21
CA MET A 59 1.90 -1.14 -2.17
C MET A 59 1.56 -0.79 -3.61
N ILE A 60 0.29 -0.52 -3.91
CA ILE A 60 -0.16 -0.12 -5.26
C ILE A 60 0.47 1.23 -5.63
N ARG A 61 0.45 2.21 -4.73
CA ARG A 61 1.07 3.52 -4.96
C ARG A 61 2.56 3.42 -5.23
N ALA A 62 3.28 2.64 -4.43
CA ALA A 62 4.72 2.43 -4.62
C ALA A 62 5.03 1.80 -5.99
N ALA A 63 4.26 0.78 -6.40
CA ALA A 63 4.44 0.14 -7.69
C ALA A 63 4.13 1.09 -8.87
N LEU A 64 3.10 1.94 -8.74
CA LEU A 64 2.76 2.94 -9.75
C LEU A 64 3.82 4.05 -9.88
N ASP A 65 4.42 4.46 -8.76
CA ASP A 65 5.50 5.46 -8.77
C ASP A 65 6.77 4.88 -9.41
N ASP A 66 7.14 3.64 -9.10
CA ASP A 66 8.26 2.94 -9.74
C ASP A 66 8.04 2.78 -11.25
N LEU A 67 6.81 2.50 -11.68
CA LEU A 67 6.43 2.45 -13.10
C LEU A 67 6.65 3.80 -13.81
N LYS A 68 6.25 4.91 -13.19
CA LYS A 68 6.45 6.26 -13.76
C LYS A 68 7.92 6.59 -13.92
N VAL A 69 8.76 6.16 -12.97
CA VAL A 69 10.21 6.35 -13.04
C VAL A 69 10.85 5.49 -14.13
N ALA A 70 10.31 4.29 -14.40
CA ALA A 70 10.83 3.39 -15.42
C ALA A 70 10.46 3.77 -16.87
N THR A 71 9.40 4.56 -17.06
CA THR A 71 8.90 5.00 -18.38
C THR A 71 9.25 6.45 -18.72
N GLY A 72 10.00 7.14 -17.85
CA GLY A 72 10.43 8.54 -18.01
C GLY A 72 11.85 8.68 -18.50
#